data_AF-A0A2H3K207-F1
#
_entry.id   AF-A0A2H3K207-F1
#
_cell.length_a   1.000
_cell.length_b   1.000
_cell.length_c   1.000
_cell.angle_alpha   90.00
_cell.angle_beta   90.00
_cell.angle_gamma   90.00
#
_symmetry.space_group_name_H-M   'P 1'
#
loop_
_entity.id
_entity.type
_entity.pdbx_description
1 polymer ?
#
loop_
_entity_poly.entity_id
_entity_poly.type
_entity_poly.pdbx_seq_one_letter_code
_entity_poly.pdbx_strand_id
1 'polypeptide(L)'
;MLASVYSIMLLSVSAFALPFPFWSRQETVSNVVCTNPDVTLDTHDTDVALLQICGGIAGSIEFCQGNPTTTTGTFGNSSFTITPAESGATITISKGRWEQGIKAVAATCGADKPFTATFTGGASTGNVNVELKEVDGTTSSDSS
;
A
#
# COMPACT_ATOMS: atom_id res chain seq x y z
N MET A 1 73.80 -5.87 27.69
CA MET A 1 73.43 -4.71 26.86
C MET A 1 72.08 -4.99 26.23
N LEU A 2 71.08 -4.21 26.68
CA LEU A 2 69.79 -3.86 26.07
C LEU A 2 68.90 -4.97 25.47
N ALA A 3 67.90 -5.34 26.27
CA ALA A 3 66.70 -6.05 25.86
C ALA A 3 65.58 -5.08 25.42
N SER A 4 64.58 -5.67 24.76
CA SER A 4 63.19 -5.24 24.64
C SER A 4 62.79 -4.30 23.50
N VAL A 5 62.39 -4.98 22.43
CA VAL A 5 61.40 -4.63 21.41
C VAL A 5 60.13 -4.04 22.06
N TYR A 6 59.72 -2.84 21.67
CA TYR A 6 58.38 -2.31 21.92
C TYR A 6 57.73 -1.93 20.60
N SER A 7 56.97 -2.86 20.03
CA SER A 7 55.96 -2.57 19.01
C SER A 7 54.64 -2.31 19.72
N ILE A 8 54.19 -1.06 19.74
CA ILE A 8 52.82 -0.70 20.16
C ILE A 8 52.01 -0.54 18.87
N MET A 9 51.35 -1.63 18.46
CA MET A 9 50.34 -1.61 17.40
C MET A 9 49.07 -0.93 17.92
N LEU A 10 48.71 0.18 17.29
CA LEU A 10 47.45 0.91 17.49
C LEU A 10 46.27 0.06 17.00
N LEU A 11 45.38 -0.35 17.91
CA LEU A 11 44.09 -0.95 17.59
C LEU A 11 43.10 0.17 17.23
N SER A 12 42.88 0.37 15.92
CA SER A 12 41.79 1.20 15.41
C SER A 12 40.46 0.46 15.58
N VAL A 13 39.62 0.89 16.52
CA VAL A 13 38.24 0.43 16.65
C VAL A 13 37.41 1.13 15.57
N SER A 14 37.23 0.49 14.42
CA SER A 14 36.24 0.92 13.43
C SER A 14 34.85 0.51 13.89
N ALA A 15 34.02 1.49 14.24
CA ALA A 15 32.59 1.28 14.47
C ALA A 15 31.93 0.88 13.14
N PHE A 16 31.61 -0.40 12.97
CA PHE A 16 30.72 -0.86 11.91
C PHE A 16 29.30 -0.39 12.24
N ALA A 17 28.90 0.75 11.68
CA ALA A 17 27.49 1.09 11.53
C ALA A 17 26.88 0.10 10.52
N LEU A 18 26.38 -1.04 11.01
CA LEU A 18 25.61 -1.93 10.16
C LEU A 18 24.32 -1.20 9.76
N PRO A 19 23.99 -1.16 8.46
CA PRO A 19 22.66 -0.72 8.04
C PRO A 19 21.67 -1.72 8.66
N PHE A 20 20.88 -1.26 9.64
CA PHE A 20 19.70 -2.01 10.06
C PHE A 20 18.91 -2.29 8.77
N PRO A 21 18.62 -3.55 8.43
CA PRO A 21 17.75 -3.81 7.31
C PRO A 21 16.40 -3.19 7.70
N PHE A 22 16.09 -2.05 7.12
CA PHE A 22 14.78 -1.44 7.16
C PHE A 22 13.89 -2.48 6.51
N TRP A 23 13.34 -3.40 7.32
CA TRP A 23 12.43 -4.46 6.90
C TRP A 23 11.35 -3.76 6.10
N SER A 24 11.42 -3.84 4.77
CA SER A 24 10.34 -3.41 3.89
C SER A 24 9.16 -4.28 4.28
N ARG A 25 8.26 -3.72 5.09
CA ARG A 25 7.07 -4.39 5.59
C ARG A 25 6.14 -4.54 4.41
N GLN A 26 6.38 -5.57 3.60
CA GLN A 26 5.50 -5.96 2.52
C GLN A 26 4.19 -6.42 3.17
N GLU A 27 3.09 -5.79 2.82
CA GLU A 27 1.81 -6.24 3.34
C GLU A 27 1.43 -7.58 2.75
N THR A 28 0.85 -8.43 3.59
CA THR A 28 0.40 -9.74 3.15
C THR A 28 -0.92 -9.57 2.41
N VAL A 29 -0.92 -9.94 1.14
CA VAL A 29 -2.10 -9.99 0.29
C VAL A 29 -2.43 -11.44 -0.04
N SER A 30 -3.72 -11.73 -0.18
CA SER A 30 -4.24 -13.06 -0.53
C SER A 30 -5.40 -12.92 -1.51
N ASN A 31 -5.83 -14.04 -2.10
CA ASN A 31 -6.94 -14.07 -3.07
C ASN A 31 -6.75 -13.07 -4.22
N VAL A 32 -5.50 -12.84 -4.64
CA VAL A 32 -5.20 -11.92 -5.73
C VAL A 32 -5.68 -12.52 -7.04
N VAL A 33 -6.57 -11.82 -7.71
CA VAL A 33 -7.08 -12.15 -9.04
C VAL A 33 -6.92 -10.92 -9.92
N CYS A 34 -6.15 -11.04 -10.99
CA CYS A 34 -6.02 -9.99 -12.01
C CYS A 34 -7.23 -10.10 -12.94
N THR A 35 -8.24 -9.26 -12.73
CA THR A 35 -9.59 -9.47 -13.28
C THR A 35 -9.68 -9.17 -14.77
N ASN A 36 -8.83 -8.28 -15.27
CA ASN A 36 -8.73 -7.99 -16.70
C ASN A 36 -7.28 -7.61 -17.07
N PRO A 37 -6.40 -8.59 -17.32
CA PRO A 37 -4.98 -8.33 -17.56
C PRO A 37 -4.70 -7.60 -18.88
N ASP A 38 -5.63 -7.64 -19.83
CA ASP A 38 -5.52 -6.98 -21.13
C ASP A 38 -5.80 -5.47 -21.04
N VAL A 39 -6.54 -5.04 -20.02
CA VAL A 39 -6.76 -3.61 -19.72
C VAL A 39 -5.53 -3.05 -19.00
N THR A 40 -5.13 -1.83 -19.38
CA THR A 40 -4.13 -1.05 -18.66
C THR A 40 -4.77 0.29 -18.33
N LEU A 41 -4.91 0.56 -17.03
CA LEU A 41 -5.45 1.82 -16.55
C LEU A 41 -4.40 2.92 -16.71
N ASP A 42 -4.85 4.18 -16.71
CA ASP A 42 -3.90 5.29 -16.72
C ASP A 42 -3.22 5.38 -15.35
N THR A 43 -1.89 5.44 -15.32
CA THR A 43 -1.12 5.44 -14.08
C THR A 43 -1.40 6.69 -13.24
N HIS A 44 -1.56 7.86 -13.88
CA HIS A 44 -1.89 9.09 -13.15
C HIS A 44 -3.28 8.98 -12.54
N ASP A 45 -4.25 8.48 -13.29
CA ASP A 45 -5.60 8.29 -12.80
C ASP A 45 -5.65 7.28 -11.65
N THR A 46 -4.91 6.18 -11.77
CA THR A 46 -4.79 5.14 -10.74
C THR A 46 -4.17 5.70 -9.47
N ASP A 47 -3.08 6.46 -9.57
CA ASP A 47 -2.40 7.08 -8.42
C ASP A 47 -3.31 8.11 -7.72
N VAL A 48 -4.06 8.91 -8.47
CA VAL A 48 -5.01 9.86 -7.88
C VAL A 48 -6.17 9.10 -7.22
N ALA A 49 -6.75 8.11 -7.89
CA ALA A 49 -7.81 7.27 -7.33
C ALA A 49 -7.36 6.57 -6.04
N LEU A 50 -6.11 6.07 -5.99
CA LEU A 50 -5.47 5.47 -4.83
C LEU A 50 -5.43 6.42 -3.62
N LEU A 51 -5.29 7.72 -3.85
CA LEU A 51 -5.27 8.72 -2.79
C LEU A 51 -6.67 9.20 -2.38
N GLN A 52 -7.72 8.93 -3.16
CA GLN A 52 -9.08 9.41 -2.87
C GLN A 52 -9.86 8.54 -1.86
N ILE A 53 -9.42 7.31 -1.58
CA ILE A 53 -10.09 6.47 -0.58
C ILE A 53 -10.11 7.15 0.79
N CYS A 54 -11.16 6.82 1.56
CA CYS A 54 -11.46 7.37 2.88
C CYS A 54 -11.60 8.90 2.91
N GLY A 55 -12.06 9.50 1.79
CA GLY A 55 -12.24 10.95 1.65
C GLY A 55 -10.93 11.70 1.41
N GLY A 56 -9.87 11.00 1.00
CA GLY A 56 -8.54 11.56 0.77
C GLY A 56 -7.53 11.07 1.80
N ILE A 57 -6.84 9.96 1.53
CA ILE A 57 -5.73 9.44 2.35
C ILE A 57 -4.40 10.15 2.03
N ALA A 58 -4.46 11.46 1.83
CA ALA A 58 -3.31 12.33 1.57
C ALA A 58 -2.81 12.99 2.86
N GLY A 59 -1.53 13.37 2.91
CA GLY A 59 -0.96 14.13 4.03
C GLY A 59 -0.84 13.32 5.34
N SER A 60 -1.22 13.94 6.47
CA SER A 60 -1.08 13.40 7.84
C SER A 60 -2.18 12.43 8.25
N ILE A 61 -3.14 12.12 7.38
CA ILE A 61 -4.14 11.09 7.63
C ILE A 61 -3.45 9.73 7.52
N GLU A 62 -3.07 9.19 8.68
CA GLU A 62 -2.44 7.88 8.77
C GLU A 62 -3.45 6.74 8.62
N PHE A 63 -4.75 6.98 8.85
CA PHE A 63 -5.82 5.98 8.87
C PHE A 63 -7.15 6.52 8.34
N CYS A 64 -7.98 5.63 7.78
CA CYS A 64 -9.35 5.94 7.41
C CYS A 64 -10.16 6.52 8.58
N GLN A 65 -10.61 7.77 8.43
CA GLN A 65 -11.37 8.48 9.45
C GLN A 65 -12.84 8.05 9.44
N GLY A 66 -13.48 8.09 10.61
CA GLY A 66 -14.92 7.81 10.74
C GLY A 66 -15.31 6.33 10.65
N ASN A 67 -14.33 5.42 10.52
CA ASN A 67 -14.54 3.96 10.49
C ASN A 67 -15.67 3.53 9.54
N PRO A 68 -15.58 3.85 8.22
CA PRO A 68 -16.65 3.52 7.28
C PRO A 68 -16.71 2.01 7.03
N THR A 69 -17.87 1.50 6.61
CA THR A 69 -18.02 0.08 6.20
C THR A 69 -17.72 -0.14 4.71
N THR A 70 -17.58 0.94 3.95
CA THR A 70 -17.16 0.93 2.55
C THR A 70 -16.50 2.25 2.22
N THR A 71 -15.54 2.24 1.32
CA THR A 71 -14.96 3.47 0.79
C THR A 71 -14.49 3.25 -0.63
N THR A 72 -14.69 4.27 -1.45
CA THR A 72 -14.35 4.27 -2.87
C THR A 72 -13.53 5.50 -3.19
N GLY A 73 -12.44 5.31 -3.93
CA GLY A 73 -11.65 6.38 -4.52
C GLY A 73 -11.70 6.21 -6.04
N THR A 74 -12.27 7.20 -6.73
CA THR A 74 -12.42 7.15 -8.19
C THR A 74 -11.82 8.41 -8.80
N PHE A 75 -11.04 8.23 -9.85
CA PHE A 75 -10.53 9.31 -10.67
C PHE A 75 -10.26 8.81 -12.08
N GLY A 76 -10.65 9.60 -13.08
CA GLY A 76 -10.51 9.24 -14.49
C GLY A 76 -11.07 7.85 -14.79
N ASN A 77 -10.27 6.96 -15.36
CA ASN A 77 -10.68 5.58 -15.68
C ASN A 77 -10.48 4.56 -14.55
N SER A 78 -10.10 4.99 -13.34
CA SER A 78 -9.71 4.09 -12.25
C SER A 78 -10.61 4.24 -11.03
N SER A 79 -11.06 3.11 -10.48
CA SER A 79 -11.86 3.09 -9.24
C SER A 79 -11.38 2.00 -8.28
N PHE A 80 -10.93 2.43 -7.10
CA PHE A 80 -10.65 1.56 -5.96
C PHE A 80 -11.88 1.46 -5.06
N THR A 81 -12.26 0.26 -4.65
CA THR A 81 -13.25 0.03 -3.60
C THR A 81 -12.67 -0.85 -2.51
N ILE A 82 -12.91 -0.49 -1.25
CA ILE A 82 -12.47 -1.23 -0.07
C ILE A 82 -13.69 -1.55 0.79
N THR A 83 -13.79 -2.80 1.24
CA THR A 83 -14.82 -3.28 2.18
C THR A 83 -14.22 -4.23 3.20
N PRO A 84 -14.66 -4.24 4.47
CA PRO A 84 -14.27 -5.26 5.43
C PRO A 84 -14.67 -6.66 4.93
N ALA A 85 -13.79 -7.64 5.12
CA ALA A 85 -14.07 -9.03 4.77
C ALA A 85 -15.07 -9.69 5.73
N GLU A 86 -15.15 -9.19 6.96
CA GLU A 86 -16.05 -9.68 8.01
C GLU A 86 -17.27 -8.77 8.14
N SER A 87 -18.45 -9.38 8.24
CA SER A 87 -19.70 -8.64 8.41
C SER A 87 -19.71 -7.90 9.75
N GLY A 88 -20.17 -6.65 9.74
CA GLY A 88 -20.25 -5.79 10.93
C GLY A 88 -18.93 -5.12 11.33
N ALA A 89 -17.82 -5.43 10.67
CA ALA A 89 -16.56 -4.71 10.84
C ALA A 89 -16.58 -3.36 10.10
N THR A 90 -15.66 -2.47 10.47
CA THR A 90 -15.42 -1.17 9.83
C THR A 90 -13.99 -1.08 9.30
N ILE A 91 -13.73 -0.20 8.35
CA ILE A 91 -12.40 -0.02 7.76
C ILE A 91 -11.54 0.85 8.68
N THR A 92 -10.33 0.37 8.99
CA THR A 92 -9.32 1.03 9.84
C THR A 92 -7.93 0.98 9.20
N ILE A 93 -7.86 0.76 7.87
CA ILE A 93 -6.61 0.62 7.14
C ILE A 93 -5.76 1.89 7.23
N SER A 94 -4.45 1.70 7.46
CA SER A 94 -3.49 2.78 7.45
C SER A 94 -2.98 3.07 6.05
N LYS A 95 -2.50 4.29 5.81
CA LYS A 95 -1.89 4.68 4.53
C LYS A 95 -0.75 3.74 4.14
N GLY A 96 0.16 3.47 5.07
CA GLY A 96 1.29 2.58 4.82
C GLY A 96 0.84 1.14 4.47
N ARG A 97 -0.20 0.62 5.12
CA ARG A 97 -0.73 -0.71 4.80
C ARG A 97 -1.38 -0.72 3.42
N TRP A 98 -2.14 0.32 3.11
CA TRP A 98 -2.82 0.51 1.83
C TRP A 98 -1.82 0.50 0.66
N GLU A 99 -0.83 1.39 0.70
CA GLU A 99 0.17 1.53 -0.37
C GLU A 99 1.04 0.27 -0.53
N GLN A 100 1.43 -0.39 0.57
CA GLN A 100 2.18 -1.64 0.51
C GLN A 100 1.34 -2.81 -0.02
N GLY A 101 0.04 -2.85 0.28
CA GLY A 101 -0.87 -3.85 -0.27
C GLY A 101 -1.02 -3.70 -1.78
N ILE A 102 -1.20 -2.47 -2.26
CA ILE A 102 -1.23 -2.16 -3.70
C ILE A 102 0.07 -2.59 -4.39
N LYS A 103 1.22 -2.25 -3.79
CA LYS A 103 2.53 -2.67 -4.33
C LYS A 103 2.67 -4.20 -4.38
N ALA A 104 2.16 -4.91 -3.37
CA ALA A 104 2.20 -6.38 -3.33
C ALA A 104 1.30 -7.01 -4.41
N VAL A 105 0.12 -6.43 -4.68
CA VAL A 105 -0.73 -6.85 -5.81
C VAL A 105 -0.07 -6.55 -7.14
N ALA A 106 0.52 -5.36 -7.32
CA ALA A 106 1.22 -4.97 -8.54
C ALA A 106 2.41 -5.90 -8.86
N ALA A 107 3.07 -6.46 -7.83
CA ALA A 107 4.10 -7.48 -8.03
C ALA A 107 3.56 -8.81 -8.60
N THR A 108 2.24 -9.05 -8.52
CA THR A 108 1.56 -10.24 -9.04
C THR A 108 0.89 -9.95 -10.39
N CYS A 109 0.12 -8.86 -10.49
CA CYS A 109 -0.68 -8.54 -11.68
C CYS A 109 0.02 -7.60 -12.67
N GLY A 110 1.09 -6.91 -12.26
CA GLY A 110 1.56 -5.69 -12.93
C GLY A 110 0.90 -4.44 -12.35
N ALA A 111 1.55 -3.28 -12.52
CA ALA A 111 0.98 -1.99 -12.15
C ALA A 111 -0.22 -1.65 -13.05
N ASP A 112 -1.17 -0.87 -12.51
CA ASP A 112 -2.30 -0.30 -13.25
C ASP A 112 -3.18 -1.34 -13.98
N LYS A 113 -3.29 -2.52 -13.38
CA LYS A 113 -4.14 -3.63 -13.85
C LYS A 113 -5.35 -3.82 -12.94
N PRO A 114 -6.57 -3.95 -13.49
CA PRO A 114 -7.73 -4.31 -12.70
C PRO A 114 -7.51 -5.60 -11.90
N PHE A 115 -7.94 -5.60 -10.63
CA PHE A 115 -7.76 -6.74 -9.73
C PHE A 115 -8.81 -6.81 -8.63
N THR A 116 -8.92 -7.98 -8.01
CA THR A 116 -9.47 -8.15 -6.66
C THR A 116 -8.44 -8.80 -5.75
N ALA A 117 -8.38 -8.40 -4.49
CA ALA A 117 -7.46 -8.96 -3.49
C ALA A 117 -8.01 -8.80 -2.07
N THR A 118 -7.46 -9.56 -1.13
CA THR A 118 -7.70 -9.40 0.31
C THR A 118 -6.40 -8.96 0.98
N PHE A 119 -6.42 -7.82 1.67
CA PHE A 119 -5.27 -7.32 2.43
C PHE A 119 -5.42 -7.74 3.88
N THR A 120 -4.36 -8.31 4.46
CA THR A 120 -4.38 -8.72 5.86
C THR A 120 -4.53 -7.51 6.78
N GLY A 121 -5.46 -7.56 7.73
CA GLY A 121 -5.77 -6.44 8.62
C GLY A 121 -6.52 -5.30 7.92
N GLY A 122 -6.49 -4.11 8.54
CA GLY A 122 -7.10 -2.90 7.96
C GLY A 122 -8.61 -2.79 8.15
N ALA A 123 -9.22 -3.71 8.88
CA ALA A 123 -10.57 -3.59 9.44
C ALA A 123 -10.52 -3.59 10.97
N SER A 124 -11.60 -3.14 11.62
CA SER A 124 -11.77 -3.19 13.08
C SER A 124 -11.71 -4.62 13.60
N THR A 125 -12.06 -5.59 12.76
CA THR A 125 -11.84 -7.01 12.97
C THR A 125 -11.54 -7.63 11.60
N GLY A 126 -10.45 -8.37 11.52
CA GLY A 126 -10.07 -9.08 10.29
C GLY A 126 -9.45 -8.22 9.20
N ASN A 127 -9.74 -8.62 7.97
CA ASN A 127 -9.11 -8.16 6.74
C ASN A 127 -10.00 -7.19 5.95
N VAL A 128 -9.44 -6.56 4.92
CA VAL A 128 -10.22 -5.83 3.92
C VAL A 128 -10.12 -6.48 2.55
N ASN A 129 -11.23 -6.52 1.83
CA ASN A 129 -11.29 -6.82 0.41
C ASN A 129 -11.12 -5.53 -0.38
N VAL A 130 -10.36 -5.62 -1.47
CA VAL A 130 -9.98 -4.51 -2.33
C VAL A 130 -10.28 -4.89 -3.77
N GLU A 131 -10.90 -3.97 -4.50
CA GLU A 131 -11.12 -4.05 -5.94
C GLU A 131 -10.53 -2.81 -6.60
N LEU A 132 -9.80 -3.02 -7.70
CA LEU A 132 -9.47 -2.01 -8.69
C LEU A 132 -10.18 -2.39 -9.99
N LYS A 133 -10.97 -1.47 -10.52
CA LYS A 133 -11.67 -1.65 -11.80
C LYS A 133 -11.49 -0.46 -12.71
N GLU A 134 -11.62 -0.75 -14.01
CA GLU A 134 -11.87 0.27 -15.01
C GLU A 134 -13.27 0.86 -14.81
N VAL A 135 -13.38 2.17 -14.90
CA VAL A 135 -14.65 2.88 -15.00
C VAL A 135 -14.73 3.50 -16.38
N ASP A 136 -15.79 3.17 -17.11
CA ASP A 136 -16.11 3.84 -18.36
C ASP A 136 -16.32 5.32 -18.07
N GLY A 137 -15.68 6.22 -18.85
CA GLY A 137 -15.70 7.68 -18.67
C GLY A 137 -17.06 8.38 -18.78
N THR A 138 -18.17 7.69 -18.50
CA THR A 138 -19.52 8.25 -18.37
C THR A 138 -19.79 8.75 -16.94
N THR A 139 -18.81 9.39 -16.31
CA THR A 139 -19.10 10.47 -15.35
C THR A 139 -18.62 11.79 -15.96
N SER A 140 -19.14 12.06 -17.16
CA SER A 140 -19.26 13.42 -17.64
C SER A 140 -20.43 14.07 -16.91
N SER A 141 -20.13 15.14 -16.17
CA SER A 141 -21.06 16.23 -15.84
C SER A 141 -22.30 15.88 -15.01
N ASP A 142 -22.24 16.16 -13.71
CA ASP A 142 -23.33 16.90 -13.08
C ASP A 142 -22.77 18.17 -12.45
N SER A 143 -22.96 19.25 -13.20
CA SER A 143 -22.86 20.62 -12.72
C SER A 143 -24.13 20.95 -11.92
N SER A 144 -23.97 21.57 -10.76
CA SER A 144 -24.95 22.50 -10.18
C SER A 144 -24.23 23.48 -9.27
#